data_AF-A0A9Q1LAI0-F1
#
_entry.id   AF-A0A9Q1LAI0-F1
#
_cell.length_a   1.000
_cell.length_b   1.000
_cell.length_c   1.000
_cell.angle_alpha   90.00
_cell.angle_beta   90.00
_cell.angle_gamma   90.00
#
_symmetry.space_group_name_H-M   'P 1'
#
loop_
_entity.id
_entity.type
_entity.pdbx_description
1 polymer ?
#
loop_
_entity_poly.entity_id
_entity_poly.type
_entity_poly.pdbx_seq_one_letter_code
_entity_poly.pdbx_strand_id
1 'polypeptide(L)'
;MLMNVNSQDVAQGMYKPIKLVYHPREQFYVIKQSQKITAVFPMLFKEKTDVIIATAFFQELMDVANSKACAKAPHCIWSPIPPPELRGEAIEDLSTNGGFVSFGITLSPIKY
;
A
#
# COMPACT_ATOMS: atom_id res chain seq x y z
N MET A 1 1.35 1.59 23.08
CA MET A 1 -0.10 1.37 23.27
C MET A 1 -0.66 0.89 21.94
N LEU A 2 -1.21 -0.32 21.88
CA LEU A 2 -1.81 -0.88 20.66
C LEU A 2 -3.23 -0.35 20.53
N MET A 3 -3.47 0.54 19.55
CA MET A 3 -4.81 1.07 19.29
C MET A 3 -5.67 0.00 18.62
N ASN A 4 -6.85 -0.24 19.18
CA ASN A 4 -7.83 -1.18 18.64
C ASN A 4 -8.41 -0.62 17.33
N VAL A 5 -8.14 -1.31 16.23
CA VAL A 5 -8.40 -0.86 14.84
C VAL A 5 -9.82 -1.23 14.37
N ASN A 6 -10.70 -1.68 15.26
CA ASN A 6 -11.97 -2.31 14.84
C ASN A 6 -13.18 -1.37 14.80
N SER A 7 -12.98 -0.06 14.81
CA SER A 7 -14.09 0.90 14.79
C SER A 7 -13.80 2.06 13.85
N GLN A 8 -14.15 1.91 12.57
CA GLN A 8 -14.69 3.05 11.84
C GLN A 8 -15.58 2.61 10.66
N ASP A 9 -16.74 3.26 10.66
CA ASP A 9 -17.97 2.92 9.99
C ASP A 9 -17.91 2.88 8.47
N VAL A 10 -18.71 1.96 7.96
CA VAL A 10 -19.22 1.90 6.61
C VAL A 10 -20.19 3.06 6.42
N ALA A 11 -19.70 4.19 5.90
CA ALA A 11 -20.55 5.20 5.31
C ALA A 11 -19.79 5.89 4.17
N GLN A 12 -20.38 5.84 2.96
CA GLN A 12 -19.94 6.52 1.73
C GLN A 12 -18.89 5.86 0.85
N GLY A 13 -18.84 4.53 0.70
CA GLY A 13 -18.08 3.88 -0.41
C GLY A 13 -16.57 4.20 -0.50
N MET A 14 -16.03 4.97 0.43
CA MET A 14 -14.66 5.41 0.56
C MET A 14 -14.13 4.74 1.81
N TYR A 15 -13.30 3.72 1.61
CA TYR A 15 -12.58 3.08 2.70
C TYR A 15 -11.56 4.09 3.24
N LYS A 16 -11.74 4.53 4.48
CA LYS A 16 -10.84 5.52 5.09
C LYS A 16 -9.45 4.90 5.30
N PRO A 17 -8.38 5.47 4.71
CA PRO A 17 -7.02 5.02 4.97
C PRO A 17 -6.65 5.20 6.44
N ILE A 18 -5.95 4.21 6.99
CA ILE A 18 -5.33 4.30 8.31
C ILE A 18 -3.85 4.55 8.10
N LYS A 19 -3.40 5.76 8.45
CA LYS A 19 -2.00 6.16 8.40
C LYS A 19 -1.23 5.53 9.56
N LEU A 20 -0.14 4.83 9.26
CA LEU A 20 0.77 4.22 10.22
C LEU A 20 2.16 4.83 10.06
N VAL A 21 2.62 5.51 11.11
CA VAL A 21 3.93 6.17 11.16
C VAL A 21 4.84 5.33 12.07
N TYR A 22 5.81 4.65 11.50
CA TYR A 22 6.81 3.89 12.26
C TYR A 22 8.17 4.60 12.33
N HIS A 23 8.42 5.53 11.40
CA HIS A 23 9.55 6.45 11.43
C HIS A 23 9.08 7.84 10.95
N PRO A 24 9.64 8.97 11.42
CA PRO A 24 9.12 10.31 11.08
C PRO A 24 9.04 10.65 9.58
N ARG A 25 9.78 9.93 8.73
CA ARG A 25 9.77 10.09 7.26
C ARG A 25 9.30 8.84 6.53
N GLU A 26 8.89 7.82 7.26
CA GLU A 26 8.46 6.56 6.68
C GLU A 26 7.12 6.18 7.30
N GLN A 27 6.11 6.24 6.45
CA GLN A 27 4.74 5.94 6.80
C GLN A 27 4.13 5.12 5.71
N PHE A 28 3.08 4.40 6.06
CA PHE A 28 2.31 3.65 5.09
C PHE A 28 0.85 3.67 5.50
N TYR A 29 -0.01 3.32 4.56
CA TYR A 29 -1.45 3.38 4.73
C TYR A 29 -2.03 1.98 4.67
N VAL A 30 -2.96 1.69 5.56
CA VAL A 30 -3.75 0.45 5.53
C VAL A 30 -5.18 0.82 5.22
N ILE A 31 -5.70 0.27 4.15
CA ILE A 31 -7.08 0.45 3.71
C ILE A 31 -7.79 -0.89 3.87
N LYS A 32 -8.73 -0.96 4.81
CA LYS A 32 -9.54 -2.16 5.06
C LYS A 32 -10.79 -2.13 4.18
N GLN A 33 -10.93 -3.13 3.31
CA GLN A 33 -12.12 -3.38 2.50
C GLN A 33 -12.84 -4.64 2.99
N SER A 34 -14.02 -4.95 2.44
CA SER A 34 -14.85 -6.08 2.92
C SER A 34 -14.13 -7.44 2.89
N GLN A 35 -13.33 -7.72 1.85
CA GLN A 35 -12.64 -9.02 1.66
C GLN A 35 -11.14 -8.86 1.36
N LYS A 36 -10.61 -7.65 1.50
CA LYS A 36 -9.24 -7.31 1.13
C LYS A 36 -8.70 -6.25 2.07
N ILE A 37 -7.43 -6.38 2.42
CA ILE A 37 -6.67 -5.31 3.06
C ILE A 37 -5.62 -4.86 2.06
N THR A 38 -5.57 -3.56 1.79
CA THR A 38 -4.51 -2.97 0.95
C THR A 38 -3.56 -2.19 1.82
N ALA A 39 -2.28 -2.54 1.78
CA ALA A 39 -1.21 -1.75 2.39
C ALA A 39 -0.50 -0.95 1.28
N VAL A 40 -0.44 0.38 1.42
CA VAL A 40 0.17 1.30 0.44
C VAL A 40 1.38 1.97 1.08
N PHE A 41 2.54 1.81 0.44
CA PHE A 41 3.84 2.32 0.86
C PHE A 41 4.30 3.40 -0.13
N PRO A 42 4.34 4.68 0.29
CA PRO A 42 5.07 5.74 -0.41
C PRO A 42 6.58 5.48 -0.24
N MET A 43 7.29 5.23 -1.34
CA MET A 43 8.70 4.84 -1.31
C MET A 43 9.64 6.04 -1.43
N LEU A 44 10.19 6.51 -0.32
CA LEU A 44 11.09 7.66 -0.29
C LEU A 44 12.56 7.23 -0.11
N PHE A 45 13.38 7.45 -1.13
CA PHE A 45 14.82 7.13 -1.12
C PHE A 45 15.68 8.38 -1.00
N LYS A 46 16.84 8.25 -0.34
CA LYS A 46 17.80 9.37 -0.20
C LYS A 46 18.64 9.55 -1.47
N GLU A 47 19.12 8.46 -2.05
CA GLU A 47 20.00 8.49 -3.22
C GLU A 47 19.22 8.33 -4.52
N LYS A 48 19.61 9.07 -5.56
CA LYS A 48 18.98 8.96 -6.89
C LYS A 48 19.21 7.58 -7.52
N THR A 49 20.35 6.96 -7.23
CA THR A 49 20.66 5.60 -7.71
C THR A 49 19.68 4.58 -7.13
N ASP A 50 19.36 4.69 -5.83
CA ASP A 50 18.38 3.82 -5.18
C ASP A 50 16.99 3.97 -5.79
N VAL A 51 16.58 5.19 -6.17
CA VAL A 51 15.30 5.41 -6.88
C VAL A 51 15.24 4.58 -8.16
N ILE A 52 16.32 4.58 -8.95
CA ILE A 52 16.39 3.85 -10.23
C ILE A 52 16.35 2.34 -9.96
N ILE A 53 17.17 1.85 -9.04
CA ILE A 53 17.26 0.43 -8.69
C ILE A 53 15.92 -0.07 -8.14
N ALA A 54 15.33 0.65 -7.19
CA ALA A 54 14.08 0.28 -6.56
C ALA A 54 12.91 0.33 -7.54
N THR A 55 12.86 1.33 -8.43
CA THR A 55 11.81 1.41 -9.45
C THR A 55 11.85 0.19 -10.37
N ALA A 56 13.04 -0.19 -10.86
CA ALA A 56 13.20 -1.40 -11.67
C ALA A 56 12.79 -2.66 -10.88
N PHE A 57 13.19 -2.77 -9.61
CA PHE A 57 12.80 -3.88 -8.74
C PHE A 57 11.27 -3.97 -8.55
N PHE A 58 10.59 -2.84 -8.33
CA PHE A 58 9.14 -2.84 -8.11
C PHE A 58 8.35 -3.15 -9.38
N GLN A 59 8.85 -2.75 -10.54
CA GLN A 59 8.27 -3.14 -11.83
C GLN A 59 8.35 -4.66 -12.02
N GLU A 60 9.52 -5.26 -11.83
CA GLU A 60 9.70 -6.71 -11.90
C GLU A 60 8.87 -7.44 -10.84
N LEU A 61 8.83 -6.93 -9.61
CA LEU A 61 8.03 -7.50 -8.53
C LEU A 61 6.54 -7.51 -8.87
N MET A 62 6.03 -6.42 -9.44
CA MET A 62 4.63 -6.33 -9.88
C MET A 62 4.34 -7.39 -10.95
N ASP A 63 5.23 -7.58 -11.92
CA ASP A 63 5.05 -8.59 -12.98
C ASP A 63 5.05 -10.01 -12.42
N VAL A 64 5.99 -10.33 -11.51
CA VAL A 64 6.06 -11.65 -10.86
C VAL A 64 4.87 -11.91 -9.95
N ALA A 65 4.50 -10.93 -9.11
CA ALA A 65 3.40 -11.07 -8.15
C ALA A 65 2.04 -11.27 -8.82
N ASN A 66 1.86 -10.75 -10.04
CA ASN A 66 0.63 -10.94 -10.81
C ASN A 66 0.71 -12.13 -11.79
N SER A 67 1.79 -12.90 -11.76
CA SER A 67 1.93 -14.13 -12.54
C SER A 67 1.14 -15.29 -11.93
N LYS A 68 0.75 -16.26 -12.76
CA LYS A 68 0.05 -17.48 -12.30
C LYS A 68 0.91 -18.32 -11.34
N ALA A 69 2.23 -18.23 -11.42
CA ALA A 69 3.16 -18.94 -10.54
C ALA A 69 3.03 -18.47 -9.07
N CYS A 70 2.63 -17.21 -8.86
CA CYS A 70 2.49 -16.59 -7.54
C CYS A 70 1.02 -16.38 -7.13
N ALA A 71 0.08 -17.18 -7.65
CA ALA A 71 -1.37 -16.99 -7.42
C ALA A 71 -1.81 -17.00 -5.94
N LYS A 72 -0.98 -17.51 -5.01
CA LYS A 72 -1.24 -17.50 -3.56
C LYS A 72 -0.58 -16.32 -2.83
N ALA A 73 0.30 -15.58 -3.49
CA ALA A 73 0.96 -14.42 -2.93
C ALA A 73 0.01 -13.21 -2.93
N PRO A 74 0.23 -12.20 -2.06
CA PRO A 74 -0.49 -10.94 -2.16
C PRO A 74 -0.26 -10.28 -3.53
N HIS A 75 -1.33 -9.69 -4.07
CA HIS A 75 -1.21 -8.88 -5.28
C HIS A 75 -0.32 -7.67 -5.01
N CYS A 76 0.62 -7.37 -5.91
CA CYS A 76 1.48 -6.20 -5.82
C CYS A 76 1.20 -5.26 -6.99
N ILE A 77 1.15 -3.95 -6.72
CA ILE A 77 1.01 -2.90 -7.72
C ILE A 77 2.02 -1.81 -7.41
N TRP A 78 2.75 -1.34 -8.43
CA TRP A 78 3.55 -0.13 -8.33
C TRP A 78 2.96 0.97 -9.21
N SER A 79 2.95 2.20 -8.71
CA SER A 79 2.46 3.38 -9.44
C SER A 79 3.31 4.60 -9.12
N PRO A 80 3.66 5.44 -10.11
CA PRO A 80 4.33 6.71 -9.85
C PRO A 80 3.41 7.75 -9.20
N ILE A 81 2.09 7.58 -9.29
CA ILE A 81 1.09 8.50 -8.73
C ILE A 81 0.38 7.89 -7.51
N PRO A 82 -0.08 8.72 -6.55
CA PRO A 82 -0.81 8.23 -5.39
C PRO A 82 -2.08 7.46 -5.79
N PRO A 83 -2.36 6.30 -5.18
CA PRO A 83 -3.59 5.56 -5.42
C PRO A 83 -4.83 6.40 -5.09
N PRO A 84 -5.96 6.21 -5.81
CA PRO A 84 -7.19 6.96 -5.57
C PRO A 84 -7.70 6.89 -4.14
N GLU A 85 -7.44 5.80 -3.43
CA GLU A 85 -7.83 5.57 -2.04
C GLU A 85 -7.15 6.54 -1.08
N LEU A 86 -5.99 7.10 -1.44
CA LEU A 86 -5.27 8.10 -0.64
C LEU A 86 -5.67 9.55 -1.02
N ARG A 87 -6.64 9.74 -1.90
CA ARG A 87 -7.13 11.08 -2.23
C ARG A 87 -7.75 11.72 -0.98
N GLY A 88 -7.17 12.83 -0.55
CA GLY A 88 -7.58 13.58 0.65
C GLY A 88 -6.56 13.54 1.79
N GLU A 89 -5.55 12.67 1.72
CA GLU A 89 -4.40 12.73 2.62
C GLU A 89 -3.52 13.95 2.32
N ALA A 90 -2.74 14.40 3.32
CA ALA A 90 -1.89 15.57 3.17
C ALA A 90 -0.83 15.37 2.08
N ILE A 91 -0.60 16.39 1.25
CA ILE A 91 0.35 16.29 0.12
C ILE A 91 1.78 15.98 0.61
N GLU A 92 2.17 16.57 1.75
CA GLU A 92 3.45 16.31 2.41
C GLU A 92 3.64 14.82 2.71
N ASP A 93 2.55 14.15 3.07
CA ASP A 93 2.53 12.74 3.43
C ASP A 93 2.55 11.79 2.23
N LEU A 94 2.23 12.32 1.05
CA LEU A 94 2.25 11.62 -0.23
C LEU A 94 3.47 12.00 -1.08
N SER A 95 4.37 12.84 -0.58
CA SER A 95 5.58 13.22 -1.30
C SER A 95 6.57 12.05 -1.31
N THR A 96 6.83 11.52 -2.50
CA THR A 96 7.69 10.34 -2.72
C THR A 96 8.47 10.50 -4.02
N ASN A 97 9.67 9.92 -4.09
CA ASN A 97 10.48 9.89 -5.31
C ASN A 97 10.58 8.49 -5.95
N GLY A 98 10.20 7.43 -5.22
CA GLY A 98 10.16 6.05 -5.71
C GLY A 98 8.75 5.55 -6.05
N GLY A 99 7.74 6.43 -6.01
CA GLY A 99 6.34 6.09 -6.27
C GLY A 99 5.67 5.40 -5.07
N PHE A 100 4.62 4.63 -5.36
CA PHE A 100 3.76 3.96 -4.40
C PHE A 100 3.70 2.47 -4.70
N VAL A 101 3.99 1.65 -3.69
CA VAL A 101 3.86 0.19 -3.75
C VAL A 101 2.65 -0.23 -2.94
N SER A 102 1.76 -0.99 -3.54
CA SER A 102 0.51 -1.45 -2.92
C SER A 102 0.46 -2.96 -2.87
N PHE A 103 0.25 -3.52 -1.67
CA PHE A 103 0.03 -4.95 -1.47
C PHE A 103 -1.43 -5.22 -1.12
N GLY A 104 -2.10 -5.98 -1.98
CA GLY A 104 -3.46 -6.46 -1.79
C GLY A 104 -3.48 -7.84 -1.14
N ILE A 105 -3.82 -7.88 0.15
CA ILE A 105 -3.96 -9.10 0.93
C ILE A 105 -5.43 -9.51 0.89
N THR A 106 -5.74 -10.58 0.16
CA THR A 106 -7.08 -11.16 0.14
C THR A 106 -7.33 -11.93 1.43
N LEU A 107 -8.41 -11.60 2.13
CA LEU A 107 -8.85 -12.36 3.29
C LEU A 107 -9.62 -13.57 2.77
N SER A 108 -8.96 -14.73 2.70
CA SER A 108 -9.67 -15.98 2.41
C SER A 108 -10.72 -16.21 3.51
N PRO A 109 -11.98 -16.53 3.18
CA PRO A 109 -12.90 -17.02 4.19
C PRO A 109 -12.27 -18.26 4.81
N ILE A 110 -12.08 -18.24 6.12
CA ILE A 110 -11.66 -19.42 6.89
C ILE A 110 -12.71 -20.48 6.58
N LYS A 111 -12.32 -21.50 5.80
CA LYS A 111 -13.17 -22.67 5.58
C LYS A 111 -13.16 -23.46 6.88
N TYR A 112 -14.21 -23.29 7.68
CA TYR A 112 -14.56 -24.23 8.75
C TYR A 112 -15.20 -25.47 8.14
#